data_AF-A0A6A1Q4N8-F1
#
_entry.id   AF-A0A6A1Q4N8-F1
#
_cell.length_a   1.000
_cell.length_b   1.000
_cell.length_c   1.000
_cell.angle_alpha   90.00
_cell.angle_beta   90.00
_cell.angle_gamma   90.00
#
_symmetry.space_group_name_H-M   'P 1'
#
loop_
_entity.id
_entity.type
_entity.pdbx_description
1 polymer ?
#
loop_
_entity_poly.entity_id
_entity_poly.type
_entity_poly.pdbx_seq_one_letter_code
_entity_poly.pdbx_strand_id
1 'polypeptide(L)' 'MCYVMVFLTVDLSRTGDIINFEVTLYHNGYCGATSETFSVVNVDECGEKLVEVARRCRDEATEAG' A
#
# COMPACT_ATOMS: atom_id res chain seq x y z
N MET A 1 17.13 -18.26 -2.10
CA MET A 1 16.81 -17.39 -3.24
C MET A 1 15.75 -16.41 -2.76
N CYS A 2 15.97 -15.09 -2.89
CA CYS A 2 15.01 -14.07 -2.45
C CYS A 2 14.22 -13.60 -3.66
N TYR A 3 12.89 -13.72 -3.65
CA TYR A 3 12.03 -13.17 -4.70
C TYR A 3 11.37 -11.92 -4.12
N VAL A 4 11.45 -10.80 -4.85
CA VAL A 4 10.71 -9.57 -4.54
C VAL A 4 9.62 -9.48 -5.59
N MET A 5 8.36 -9.56 -5.18
CA MET A 5 7.22 -9.35 -6.08
C MET A 5 6.57 -8.03 -5.70
N VAL A 6 6.58 -7.07 -6.64
CA VAL A 6 5.95 -5.75 -6.48
C VAL A 6 4.64 -5.78 -7.26
N PHE A 7 3.51 -5.76 -6.56
CA PHE A 7 2.21 -5.56 -7.20
C PHE A 7 1.86 -4.07 -7.13
N LEU A 8 1.82 -3.43 -8.30
CA LEU A 8 1.20 -2.12 -8.47
C LEU A 8 -0.27 -2.34 -8.79
N THR A 9 -1.14 -1.85 -7.91
CA THR A 9 -2.56 -1.68 -8.24
C THR A 9 -2.78 -0.19 -8.53
N VAL A 10 -3.34 0.09 -9.71
CA VAL A 10 -3.73 1.39 -10.31
C VAL A 10 -2.71 2.01 -11.31
N ASP A 11 -3.28 2.55 -12.40
CA ASP A 11 -2.68 3.17 -13.58
C ASP A 11 -1.65 4.25 -13.21
N LEU A 12 -0.45 4.18 -13.79
CA LEU A 12 0.74 4.88 -13.31
C LEU A 12 0.88 6.35 -13.75
N SER A 13 -0.18 7.00 -14.26
CA SER A 13 0.05 8.12 -15.19
C SER A 13 -0.63 9.45 -14.90
N ARG A 14 -1.47 9.62 -13.85
CA ARG A 14 -2.27 10.86 -13.73
C ARG A 14 -2.23 11.51 -12.34
N THR A 15 -2.04 12.82 -12.34
CA THR A 15 -2.32 13.72 -11.21
C THR A 15 -3.73 13.43 -10.68
N GLY A 16 -3.86 13.22 -9.38
CA GLY A 16 -5.12 12.91 -8.72
C GLY A 16 -5.36 11.41 -8.46
N ASP A 17 -4.48 10.52 -8.91
CA ASP A 17 -4.58 9.09 -8.64
C ASP A 17 -4.10 8.73 -7.21
N ILE A 18 -4.50 7.54 -6.73
CA ILE A 18 -3.93 6.90 -5.54
C ILE A 18 -3.28 5.59 -5.96
N ILE A 19 -2.12 5.26 -5.38
CA ILE A 19 -1.33 4.08 -5.76
C ILE A 19 -1.04 3.25 -4.52
N ASN A 20 -1.32 1.95 -4.61
CA ASN A 20 -0.90 0.99 -3.60
C ASN A 20 0.34 0.22 -4.07
N PHE A 21 1.40 0.27 -3.27
CA PHE A 21 2.59 -0.55 -3.44
C PHE A 21 2.52 -1.73 -2.48
N GLU A 22 2.59 -2.94 -3.02
CA GLU A 22 2.72 -4.16 -2.23
C GLU A 22 4.06 -4.82 -2.52
N VAL A 23 4.81 -5.15 -1.48
CA VAL A 23 6.09 -5.86 -1.55
C VAL A 23 5.96 -7.18 -0.82
N THR A 24 6.14 -8.28 -1.55
CA THR A 24 6.24 -9.62 -0.98
C THR A 24 7.66 -10.16 -1.12
N LEU A 25 8.20 -10.67 -0.01
CA LEU A 25 9.52 -11.28 0.12
C LEU A 25 9.38 -12.76 0.47
N TYR A 26 10.25 -13.59 -0.11
CA TYR A 26 10.44 -14.97 0.31
C TYR A 26 11.90 -15.21 0.68
N HIS A 27 12.16 -15.68 1.90
CA HIS A 27 13.52 -15.95 2.34
C HIS A 27 13.56 -17.21 3.21
N ASN A 28 14.37 -18.20 2.79
CA ASN A 28 14.67 -19.43 3.55
C ASN A 28 13.42 -20.16 4.10
N GLY A 29 12.35 -20.24 3.32
CA GLY A 29 11.10 -20.91 3.73
C GLY A 29 10.05 -19.99 4.36
N TYR A 30 10.36 -18.71 4.56
CA TYR A 30 9.46 -17.74 5.17
C TYR A 30 8.96 -16.72 4.13
N CYS A 31 7.66 -16.41 4.19
CA CYS A 31 7.04 -15.34 3.42
C CYS A 31 6.80 -14.12 4.32
N GLY A 32 7.09 -12.93 3.82
CA GLY A 32 6.69 -11.67 4.44
C GLY A 32 6.11 -10.73 3.39
N ALA A 33 5.03 -10.04 3.70
CA ALA A 33 4.39 -9.08 2.80
C ALA A 33 4.08 -7.79 3.56
N THR A 34 4.21 -6.66 2.87
CA THR A 34 3.77 -5.35 3.36
C THR A 34 3.22 -4.54 2.21
N SER A 35 2.26 -3.65 2.49
CA SER A 35 1.71 -2.74 1.51
C SER A 35 1.44 -1.36 2.10
N GLU A 36 1.51 -0.33 1.27
CA GLU A 36 1.19 1.05 1.64
C GLU A 36 0.57 1.78 0.45
N THR A 37 -0.37 2.68 0.74
CA THR A 37 -1.10 3.46 -0.27
C THR A 37 -0.66 4.93 -0.20
N PHE A 38 -0.40 5.51 -1.37
CA PHE A 38 0.12 6.87 -1.51
C PHE A 38 -0.75 7.70 -2.46
N SER A 39 -0.85 8.99 -2.16
CA SER A 39 -1.54 9.99 -2.98
C SER A 39 -0.61 10.51 -4.09
N VAL A 40 -1.07 10.51 -5.34
CA VAL A 40 -0.37 11.10 -6.49
C VAL A 40 -0.89 12.51 -6.70
N VAL A 41 -0.10 13.52 -6.29
CA VAL A 41 -0.28 14.98 -6.46
C VAL A 41 -1.71 15.43 -6.81
N ASN A 42 -2.33 16.26 -5.98
CA ASN A 42 -3.65 16.87 -6.23
C ASN A 42 -4.78 15.81 -6.30
N VAL A 43 -4.73 14.83 -5.40
CA VAL A 43 -5.84 13.94 -5.06
C VAL A 43 -6.95 14.76 -4.38
N ASP A 44 -8.21 14.41 -4.64
CA ASP A 44 -9.33 15.07 -4.00
C ASP A 44 -9.47 14.70 -2.51
N GLU A 45 -10.27 15.47 -1.77
CA GLU A 45 -10.47 15.25 -0.33
C GLU A 45 -11.01 13.83 -0.03
N CYS A 46 -11.81 13.28 -0.93
CA CYS A 46 -12.34 11.92 -0.82
C CYS A 46 -11.22 10.87 -0.90
N GLY A 47 -10.30 11.01 -1.86
CA GLY A 47 -9.16 10.13 -2.05
C GLY A 47 -8.16 10.24 -0.90
N GLU A 48 -7.85 11.46 -0.44
CA GLU A 48 -6.97 11.66 0.72
C GLU A 48 -7.58 11.01 1.98
N LYS A 49 -8.89 11.17 2.20
CA LYS A 49 -9.60 10.53 3.31
C LYS A 49 -9.59 9.01 3.20
N LEU A 50 -9.71 8.45 1.99
CA LEU A 50 -9.63 7.02 1.78
C LEU A 50 -8.25 6.46 2.16
N VAL A 51 -7.17 7.13 1.74
CA VAL A 51 -5.79 6.77 2.11
C VAL A 51 -5.59 6.83 3.62
N GLU A 52 -6.07 7.88 4.28
CA GLU A 52 -5.98 8.04 5.75
C GLU A 52 -6.72 6.90 6.48
N VAL A 53 -7.97 6.64 6.11
CA VAL A 53 -8.80 5.61 6.77
C VAL A 53 -8.22 4.22 6.55
N ALA A 54 -7.74 3.91 5.35
CA ALA A 54 -7.11 2.62 5.07
C ALA A 54 -5.86 2.40 5.93
N ARG A 55 -5.01 3.43 6.09
CA ARG A 55 -3.84 3.38 6.98
C ARG A 55 -4.24 3.16 8.42
N ARG A 56 -5.19 3.95 8.93
CA ARG A 56 -5.70 3.81 10.30
C ARG A 56 -6.26 2.42 10.59
N CYS A 57 -7.06 1.86 9.68
CA CYS A 57 -7.59 0.50 9.85
C CYS A 57 -6.47 -0.56 9.95
N ARG A 58 -5.39 -0.42 9.17
CA ARG A 58 -4.22 -1.31 9.25
C ARG A 58 -3.47 -1.15 10.58
N ASP A 59 -3.21 0.08 10.99
CA ASP A 59 -2.44 0.38 12.20
C ASP A 59 -3.20 -0.08 13.44
N GLU A 60 -4.48 0.28 13.56
CA GLU A 60 -5.36 -0.11 14.68
C GLU A 60 -5.50 -1.64 14.78
N ALA A 61 -5.61 -2.36 13.66
CA ALA A 61 -5.68 -3.82 13.66
C ALA A 61 -4.36 -4.50 14.10
N THR A 62 -3.23 -3.82 13.90
CA THR A 62 -1.90 -4.33 14.27
C THR A 62 -1.55 -3.99 15.72
N GLU A 63 -2.01 -2.83 16.23
CA GLU A 63 -1.82 -2.39 17.62
C GLU A 63 -2.76 -3.08 18.62
N ALA A 64 -3.87 -3.67 18.16
CA ALA A 64 -4.83 -4.39 19.01
C ALA A 64 -4.35 -5.77 19.51
N GLY A 65 -3.07 -6.11 19.29
CA GLY A 65 -2.42 -7.38 19.67
C GLY A 65 -1.82 -7.40 21.06
#